data_AF-A0A350EXB1-F1
#
_entry.id   AF-A0A350EXB1-F1
#
_cell.length_a   1.000
_cell.length_b   1.000
_cell.length_c   1.000
_cell.angle_alpha   90.00
_cell.angle_beta   90.00
_cell.angle_gamma   90.00
#
_symmetry.space_group_name_H-M   'P 1'
#
loop_
_entity.id
_entity.type
_entity.pdbx_description
1 polymer ?
#
loop_
_entity_poly.entity_id
_entity_poly.type
_entity_poly.pdbx_seq_one_letter_code
_entity_poly.pdbx_strand_id
1 'polypeptide(L)' 'AYLADVFVIESHRGRGIGKQLIHAILDHPRLQGLRRWMLATLDAHELYRPLGFSSLQHPERFLEIRRPNAYGRPTAN' A
#
# COMPACT_ATOMS: atom_id res chain seq x y z
N ALA A 1 -4.80 -9.87 -3.84
CA ALA A 1 -3.70 -9.66 -2.87
C ALA A 1 -3.96 -8.38 -2.07
N TYR A 2 -3.39 -8.27 -0.87
CA TYR A 2 -3.42 -7.07 -0.04
C TYR A 2 -1.98 -6.66 0.27
N LEU A 3 -1.63 -5.42 -0.02
CA LEU A 3 -0.30 -4.85 0.23
C LEU A 3 -0.34 -4.04 1.53
N ALA A 4 0.60 -4.30 2.42
CA ALA A 4 0.72 -3.66 3.72
C ALA A 4 2.20 -3.52 4.11
N ASP A 5 2.46 -2.73 5.15
CA ASP A 5 3.77 -2.58 5.80
C ASP A 5 4.90 -2.17 4.85
N VAL A 6 4.56 -1.40 3.82
CA VAL A 6 5.54 -0.78 2.92
C VAL A 6 6.11 0.45 3.61
N PHE A 7 7.41 0.41 3.92
CA PHE A 7 8.12 1.57 4.46
C PHE A 7 9.51 1.70 3.85
N VAL A 8 10.01 2.94 3.83
CA VAL A 8 11.40 3.27 3.55
C VAL A 8 11.91 4.09 4.74
N ILE A 9 13.04 3.69 5.29
CA ILE A 9 13.69 4.42 6.38
C ILE A 9 14.03 5.85 5.95
N GLU A 10 13.90 6.80 6.88
CA GLU A 10 13.97 8.24 6.59
C GLU A 10 15.19 8.64 5.75
N SER A 11 16.37 8.14 6.12
CA SER A 11 17.64 8.42 5.45
C SER A 11 17.71 8.00 3.97
N HIS A 12 16.75 7.20 3.51
CA HIS A 12 16.68 6.64 2.15
C HIS A 12 15.43 7.09 1.37
N ARG A 13 14.59 7.95 1.95
CA ARG A 13 13.42 8.52 1.26
C ARG A 13 13.84 9.47 0.12
N GLY A 14 12.92 9.75 -0.80
CA GLY A 14 13.17 10.62 -1.97
C GLY A 14 14.03 10.01 -3.09
N ARG A 15 14.51 8.76 -2.93
CA ARG A 15 15.39 8.08 -3.91
C ARG A 15 14.66 7.11 -4.85
N GLY A 16 13.33 7.11 -4.86
CA GLY A 16 12.53 6.22 -5.70
C GLY A 16 12.43 4.76 -5.22
N ILE A 17 13.03 4.40 -4.08
CA ILE A 17 13.07 3.02 -3.54
C ILE A 17 11.68 2.42 -3.35
N GLY A 18 10.74 3.18 -2.78
CA GLY A 18 9.36 2.72 -2.59
C GLY A 18 8.71 2.31 -3.92
N LYS A 19 8.92 3.10 -4.98
CA LYS A 19 8.41 2.79 -6.31
C LYS A 19 9.01 1.51 -6.88
N GLN A 20 10.34 1.34 -6.75
CA GLN A 20 11.04 0.13 -7.19
C GLN A 20 10.55 -1.12 -6.46
N LEU A 21 10.34 -1.01 -5.14
CA LEU A 21 9.82 -2.11 -4.32
C LEU A 21 8.44 -2.55 -4.80
N ILE A 22 7.51 -1.62 -5.03
CA ILE A 22 6.16 -1.97 -5.51
C ILE A 22 6.21 -2.55 -6.92
N HIS A 23 7.06 -2.03 -7.81
CA HIS A 23 7.20 -2.57 -9.16
C HIS A 23 7.65 -4.04 -9.12
N ALA A 24 8.66 -4.35 -8.30
CA ALA A 24 9.12 -5.73 -8.12
C ALA A 24 8.02 -6.67 -7.57
N ILE A 25 7.13 -6.17 -6.70
CA ILE A 25 5.99 -6.94 -6.19
C ILE A 25 4.95 -7.19 -7.29
N LEU A 26 4.59 -6.15 -8.05
CA LEU A 26 3.60 -6.25 -9.12
C LEU A 26 4.07 -7.13 -10.28
N ASP A 27 5.37 -7.13 -10.58
CA ASP A 27 5.96 -7.93 -11.66
C ASP A 27 6.36 -9.35 -11.20
N HIS A 28 6.18 -9.68 -9.92
CA HIS A 28 6.58 -10.98 -9.40
C HIS A 28 5.82 -12.11 -10.13
N PRO A 29 6.49 -13.11 -10.76
CA PRO A 29 5.83 -14.10 -11.63
C PRO A 29 4.70 -14.89 -10.95
N ARG A 30 4.83 -15.17 -9.65
CA ARG A 30 3.79 -15.87 -8.87
C ARG A 30 2.59 -15.02 -8.47
N LEU A 31 2.62 -13.72 -8.69
CA LEU A 31 1.55 -12.78 -8.31
C LEU A 31 0.79 -12.25 -9.53
N GLN A 32 0.97 -12.90 -10.68
CA GLN A 32 0.27 -12.58 -11.93
C GLN A 32 -1.13 -13.19 -11.96
N GLY A 33 -2.02 -12.62 -12.78
CA GLY A 33 -3.40 -13.12 -12.97
C GLY A 33 -4.34 -12.88 -11.78
N LEU A 34 -3.90 -12.13 -10.76
CA LEU A 34 -4.76 -11.76 -9.64
C LEU A 34 -5.87 -10.82 -10.12
N ARG A 35 -7.12 -11.17 -9.80
CA ARG A 35 -8.30 -10.34 -10.12
C ARG A 35 -8.20 -8.91 -9.56
N ARG A 36 -7.52 -8.72 -8.41
CA ARG A 36 -7.42 -7.44 -7.71
C ARG A 36 -6.22 -7.34 -6.76
N TRP A 37 -5.60 -6.17 -6.75
CA TRP A 37 -4.67 -5.68 -5.73
C TRP A 37 -5.35 -4.61 -4.87
N MET A 38 -5.06 -4.60 -3.57
CA MET A 38 -5.67 -3.66 -2.62
C MET A 38 -4.63 -3.18 -1.61
N LEU A 39 -4.81 -1.94 -1.15
CA LEU A 39 -4.06 -1.32 -0.07
C LEU A 39 -4.92 -0.23 0.56
N ALA A 40 -4.54 0.18 1.77
CA ALA A 40 -4.99 1.43 2.37
C ALA A 40 -3.77 2.32 2.59
N THR A 41 -3.85 3.60 2.23
CA THR A 41 -2.79 4.58 2.46
C THR A 41 -3.40 5.86 3.00
N LEU A 42 -2.72 6.51 3.94
CA LEU A 42 -3.17 7.79 4.50
C LEU A 42 -2.86 8.94 3.54
N ASP A 43 -1.64 9.00 3.02
CA ASP A 43 -1.09 10.16 2.30
C ASP A 43 -0.25 9.78 1.06
N ALA A 44 0.15 8.53 0.89
CA ALA A 44 1.04 8.10 -0.22
C ALA A 44 0.31 7.78 -1.54
N HIS A 45 -0.85 8.40 -1.81
CA HIS A 45 -1.64 8.13 -3.01
C HIS A 45 -0.87 8.37 -4.32
N GLU A 46 -0.05 9.42 -4.38
CA GLU A 46 0.75 9.78 -5.55
C GLU A 46 1.89 8.78 -5.85
N LEU A 47 2.28 7.96 -4.87
CA LEU A 47 3.21 6.85 -5.10
C LEU A 47 2.52 5.72 -5.88
N TYR A 48 1.26 5.42 -5.55
CA TYR A 48 0.54 4.24 -6.05
C TYR A 48 -0.23 4.50 -7.34
N ARG A 49 -0.77 5.71 -7.56
CA ARG A 49 -1.53 6.06 -8.76
C ARG A 49 -0.76 5.79 -10.07
N PRO A 50 0.52 6.18 -10.21
CA PRO A 50 1.30 5.88 -11.42
C PRO A 50 1.56 4.38 -11.64
N LEU A 51 1.32 3.54 -10.63
CA LEU A 51 1.51 2.09 -10.69
C LEU A 51 0.19 1.34 -11.02
N GLY A 52 -0.85 2.07 -11.41
CA GLY A 52 -2.14 1.49 -11.82
C GLY A 52 -3.13 1.29 -10.68
N PHE A 53 -2.80 1.70 -9.45
CA PHE A 53 -3.80 1.74 -8.37
C PHE A 53 -4.75 2.93 -8.58
N SER A 54 -6.03 2.71 -8.31
CA SER A 54 -7.05 3.75 -8.32
C SER A 54 -7.82 3.73 -7.00
N SER A 55 -8.58 4.79 -6.74
CA SER A 55 -9.63 4.74 -5.73
C SER A 55 -10.56 3.55 -6.02
N LEU A 56 -11.12 2.97 -4.96
CA LEU A 56 -12.10 1.91 -5.09
C LEU A 56 -13.33 2.42 -5.86
N GLN A 57 -13.76 1.68 -6.88
CA GLN A 57 -14.96 2.02 -7.65
C GLN A 57 -16.25 1.96 -6.83
N HIS A 58 -16.27 1.05 -5.86
CA HIS A 58 -17.41 0.77 -4.97
C HIS A 58 -16.90 0.66 -3.53
N PRO A 59 -16.48 1.78 -2.90
CA PRO A 59 -15.94 1.78 -1.54
C PRO A 59 -16.93 1.24 -0.50
N GLU A 60 -18.23 1.38 -0.75
CA GLU A 60 -19.33 0.89 0.10
C GLU A 60 -19.34 -0.64 0.26
N ARG A 61 -18.67 -1.38 -0.62
CA ARG A 61 -18.58 -2.85 -0.56
C ARG A 61 -17.49 -3.35 0.40
N PHE A 62 -16.72 -2.45 1.00
CA PHE A 62 -15.61 -2.78 1.88
C PHE A 62 -15.97 -2.51 3.33
N LEU A 63 -15.63 -3.44 4.18
CA LEU A 63 -15.83 -3.37 5.63
C LEU A 63 -14.47 -3.52 6.30
N GLU A 64 -14.27 -2.80 7.41
CA GLU A 64 -13.08 -2.96 8.25
C GLU A 64 -13.47 -3.06 9.72
N ILE A 65 -12.68 -3.82 10.48
CA ILE A 65 -12.63 -3.70 11.93
C ILE A 65 -11.34 -2.95 12.26
N ARG A 66 -11.45 -1.64 12.48
CA ARG A 66 -10.29 -0.80 12.80
C ARG A 66 -10.10 -0.67 14.31
N ARG A 67 -8.93 -1.10 14.79
CA ARG A 67 -8.48 -0.94 16.17
C ARG A 67 -7.35 0.10 16.20
N PRO A 68 -7.65 1.41 16.35
CA PRO A 68 -6.68 2.49 16.14
C PRO A 68 -5.46 2.46 17.08
N ASN A 69 -5.53 1.77 18.21
CA ASN A 69 -4.41 1.59 19.13
C ASN A 69 -4.25 0.11 19.55
N ALA A 70 -4.18 -0.79 18.58
CA ALA A 70 -4.06 -2.24 18.84
C ALA A 70 -2.81 -2.63 19.63
N TYR A 71 -1.74 -1.82 19.57
CA TYR A 71 -0.43 -2.11 20.17
C TYR A 71 -0.07 -1.23 21.38
N GLY A 72 -1.01 -0.41 21.88
CA GLY A 72 -0.89 0.34 23.13
C GLY A 72 0.05 1.55 23.12
N ARG A 73 0.94 1.71 22.13
CA ARG A 73 1.77 2.91 21.93
C ARG A 73 1.36 3.64 20.65
N PRO A 74 1.27 4.99 20.66
CA PRO A 74 1.11 5.75 19.42
C PRO A 74 2.32 5.49 18.51
N THR A 75 2.09 4.88 17.36
CA THR A 75 3.04 4.92 16.25
C THR A 75 2.87 6.26 15.56
N ALA A 76 3.93 7.07 15.53
CA ALA A 76 3.94 8.30 14.75
C ALA A 76 3.70 7.95 13.28
N ASN A 77 2.50 8.25 12.80
CA ASN A 77 2.19 8.37 11.39
C ASN A 77 1.89 9.84 11.13
#